data_AF-A0A952U2W3-F1
#
_entry.id   AF-A0A952U2W3-F1
#
_cell.length_a   1.000
_cell.length_b   1.000
_cell.length_c   1.000
_cell.angle_alpha   90.00
_cell.angle_beta   90.00
_cell.angle_gamma   90.00
#
_symmetry.space_group_name_H-M   'P 1'
#
loop_
_entity.id
_entity.type
_entity.pdbx_description
1 polymer ?
#
loop_
_entity_poly.entity_id
_entity_poly.type
_entity_poly.pdbx_seq_one_letter_code
_entity_poly.pdbx_strand_id
1 'polypeptide(L)'
;MTQHQPGEHQQGECAKSSSEKIGENQQESAARLEQAPDATVVRNATGDALAQARDANPDRHSGSAGGNPDDGSFTLVAITEGKTTVIAERAPGSGQVRQQTENISEQNLRSLATSGDQTADLLLKELREIRNQKLPNESEAREIKKLLAKATKIYPTISASSGTAEADLTAASNSSAQKEPRTSSIPSEQQEMIAVSITSAHQELNAEPPTVRDFRRGATASSDRAPHLTPSQIALEKRFGVKVVMNGDQAEYHMQAYGRDNLLFSSKSDDIAGAEKRLHEMVKAQESRLTAMYGVTFSTDTDTAGFVLDANLQPTSEIAHCRAPRLDELIGIEAGLSHSAPSQYSASGKALEFVFIRAGQHHISGRPIGANYEYGEPPKVFMDPTTDTNVPTELDKVGNWGRSTEYQVVHELTHGAQERIGFKTKSTPTHESIEEMFAHEAGWVRGKDKQFYLKGKNGDLYKCDLFDSTKWTRYRLDKNDNAIKLGAATSAQVRADALITPPTDYMQNPKEEMSECLTAYRLGGHYRDAIKPFQNLYDMIRRIDQADINKGYPPDSKGNFQYLRAENGSLVKNPSFIDEPKGKQNAKPH
;
A
#
# COMPACT_ATOMS: atom_id res chain seq x y z
N MET A 1 63.90 -6.35 -17.12
CA MET A 1 64.17 -6.05 -18.54
C MET A 1 64.11 -7.37 -19.27
N THR A 2 62.95 -7.69 -19.84
CA THR A 2 62.75 -8.98 -20.51
C THR A 2 61.96 -8.70 -21.79
N GLN A 3 62.55 -9.12 -22.89
CA GLN A 3 62.28 -8.71 -24.26
C GLN A 3 60.95 -9.23 -24.79
N HIS A 4 60.30 -8.37 -25.56
CA HIS A 4 59.26 -8.70 -26.54
C HIS A 4 59.79 -9.62 -27.64
N GLN A 5 58.99 -10.59 -28.06
CA GLN A 5 58.75 -10.85 -29.48
C GLN A 5 57.26 -11.23 -29.74
N PRO A 6 56.73 -10.95 -30.95
CA PRO A 6 55.32 -11.03 -31.29
C PRO A 6 54.98 -12.26 -32.16
N GLY A 7 53.75 -12.75 -32.08
CA GLY A 7 53.15 -13.69 -33.04
C GLY A 7 51.67 -13.32 -33.20
N GLU A 8 51.28 -12.75 -34.33
CA GLU A 8 50.83 -13.42 -35.57
C GLU A 8 49.30 -13.41 -35.65
N HIS A 9 48.80 -12.55 -36.55
CA HIS A 9 47.42 -12.49 -37.00
C HIS A 9 47.11 -13.72 -37.87
N GLN A 10 46.12 -14.51 -37.47
CA GLN A 10 45.39 -15.38 -38.39
C GLN A 10 43.97 -14.84 -38.58
N GLN A 11 43.68 -14.44 -39.81
CA GLN A 11 42.34 -14.25 -40.35
C GLN A 11 41.77 -15.62 -40.68
N GLY A 12 40.58 -15.92 -40.17
CA GLY A 12 39.86 -17.17 -40.40
C GLY A 12 38.37 -16.93 -40.58
N GLU A 13 38.00 -16.83 -41.86
CA GLU A 13 36.81 -17.38 -42.52
C GLU A 13 35.40 -17.26 -41.90
N CYS A 14 34.59 -16.45 -42.60
CA CYS A 14 33.20 -16.67 -43.00
C CYS A 14 32.51 -17.97 -42.53
N ALA A 15 31.58 -17.83 -41.59
CA ALA A 15 30.45 -18.75 -41.43
C ALA A 15 29.14 -18.01 -41.73
N LYS A 16 28.44 -18.47 -42.77
CA LYS A 16 27.08 -18.05 -43.13
C LYS A 16 26.11 -18.49 -42.03
N SER A 17 25.48 -17.52 -41.36
CA SER A 17 24.38 -17.77 -40.42
C SER A 17 23.05 -17.49 -41.13
N SER A 18 22.18 -18.48 -41.08
CA SER A 18 20.81 -18.50 -41.58
C SER A 18 19.94 -17.39 -40.97
N SER A 19 19.18 -16.73 -41.84
CA SER A 19 18.06 -15.83 -41.49
C SER A 19 16.86 -16.66 -41.03
N GLU A 20 16.61 -16.69 -39.72
CA GLU A 20 15.32 -17.13 -39.16
C GLU A 20 14.52 -15.92 -38.67
N LYS A 21 13.21 -16.01 -38.93
CA LYS A 21 12.20 -14.96 -38.87
C LYS A 21 12.00 -14.45 -37.45
N ILE A 22 12.18 -13.14 -37.28
CA ILE A 22 11.63 -12.38 -36.15
C ILE A 22 10.25 -11.88 -36.59
N GLY A 23 9.20 -12.49 -36.07
CA GLY A 23 7.84 -12.03 -36.29
C GLY A 23 6.90 -12.83 -35.43
N GLU A 24 6.65 -12.34 -34.20
CA GLU A 24 5.43 -12.62 -33.41
C GLU A 24 5.43 -11.90 -32.04
N ASN A 25 6.58 -11.55 -31.46
CA ASN A 25 6.64 -10.96 -30.10
C ASN A 25 6.47 -9.42 -29.97
N GLN A 26 6.13 -8.70 -31.05
CA GLN A 26 5.82 -7.26 -30.96
C GLN A 26 4.33 -6.91 -30.95
N GLN A 27 3.44 -7.88 -31.22
CA GLN A 27 1.99 -7.65 -31.20
C GLN A 27 1.36 -7.76 -29.79
N GLU A 28 1.98 -8.50 -28.87
CA GLU A 28 1.41 -8.71 -27.52
C GLU A 28 1.55 -7.50 -26.57
N SER A 29 2.50 -6.59 -26.83
CA SER A 29 2.70 -5.39 -26.00
C SER A 29 1.79 -4.22 -26.39
N ALA A 30 1.14 -4.27 -27.56
CA ALA A 30 0.19 -3.25 -28.01
C ALA A 30 -1.23 -3.43 -27.42
N ALA A 31 -1.62 -4.66 -27.07
CA ALA A 31 -2.99 -4.99 -26.70
C ALA A 31 -3.41 -4.59 -25.27
N ARG A 32 -2.47 -4.16 -24.41
CA ARG A 32 -2.75 -3.90 -22.97
C ARG A 32 -3.00 -2.43 -22.60
N LEU A 33 -2.98 -1.50 -23.57
CA LEU A 33 -3.16 -0.06 -23.33
C LEU A 33 -4.48 0.52 -23.89
N GLU A 34 -5.40 -0.33 -24.36
CA GLU A 34 -6.61 0.11 -25.09
C GLU A 34 -7.86 0.38 -24.23
N GLN A 35 -7.76 0.36 -22.90
CA GLN A 35 -8.94 0.33 -22.00
C GLN A 35 -9.11 1.58 -21.09
N ALA A 36 -8.56 2.74 -21.46
CA ALA A 36 -8.81 4.01 -20.74
C ALA A 36 -9.80 4.91 -21.50
N PRO A 37 -10.63 5.73 -20.80
CA PRO A 37 -11.55 6.72 -21.42
C PRO A 37 -10.87 7.71 -22.38
N ASP A 38 -9.55 7.84 -22.29
CA ASP A 38 -8.74 8.82 -23.04
C ASP A 38 -8.05 8.21 -24.27
N ALA A 39 -8.23 6.90 -24.52
CA ALA A 39 -7.59 6.18 -25.61
C ALA A 39 -7.96 6.73 -27.00
N THR A 40 -9.13 7.32 -27.17
CA THR A 40 -9.59 7.84 -28.47
C THR A 40 -8.86 9.10 -28.90
N VAL A 41 -8.50 9.99 -27.97
CA VAL A 41 -7.75 11.22 -28.32
C VAL A 41 -6.28 10.89 -28.56
N VAL A 42 -5.73 9.92 -27.82
CA VAL A 42 -4.40 9.35 -28.09
C VAL A 42 -4.36 8.60 -29.42
N ARG A 43 -5.43 7.88 -29.82
CA ARG A 43 -5.55 7.20 -31.13
C ARG A 43 -5.56 8.17 -32.31
N ASN A 44 -6.07 9.38 -32.13
CA ASN A 44 -6.13 10.39 -33.19
C ASN A 44 -4.81 11.15 -33.37
N ALA A 45 -3.89 11.06 -32.40
CA ALA A 45 -2.52 11.57 -32.55
C ALA A 45 -1.68 10.56 -33.35
N THR A 46 -1.56 10.76 -34.66
CA THR A 46 -0.82 9.83 -35.55
C THR A 46 0.68 10.12 -35.61
N GLY A 47 1.49 9.08 -35.77
CA GLY A 47 2.87 9.16 -36.27
C GLY A 47 3.96 9.47 -35.23
N ASP A 48 5.07 10.05 -35.70
CA ASP A 48 6.32 10.29 -34.95
C ASP A 48 6.13 11.11 -33.67
N ALA A 49 5.08 11.91 -33.58
CA ALA A 49 4.75 12.71 -32.39
C ALA A 49 4.38 11.84 -31.17
N LEU A 50 3.69 10.71 -31.39
CA LEU A 50 3.31 9.77 -30.31
C LEU A 50 4.54 8.99 -29.81
N ALA A 51 5.44 8.63 -30.74
CA ALA A 51 6.70 7.97 -30.42
C ALA A 51 7.64 8.90 -29.63
N GLN A 52 7.74 10.17 -30.04
CA GLN A 52 8.54 11.18 -29.34
C GLN A 52 7.99 11.51 -27.94
N ALA A 53 6.67 11.56 -27.75
CA ALA A 53 6.06 11.70 -26.42
C ALA A 53 6.36 10.51 -25.50
N ARG A 54 6.48 9.30 -26.07
CA ARG A 54 6.81 8.07 -25.34
C ARG A 54 8.28 8.01 -24.94
N ASP A 55 9.18 8.40 -25.85
CA ASP A 55 10.62 8.36 -25.63
C ASP A 55 11.12 9.51 -24.74
N ALA A 56 10.41 10.64 -24.72
CA ALA A 56 10.74 11.78 -23.85
C ALA A 56 10.40 11.54 -22.37
N ASN A 57 9.71 10.45 -22.00
CA ASN A 57 9.33 10.19 -20.61
C ASN A 57 9.16 8.69 -20.25
N PRO A 58 10.23 7.88 -20.28
CA PRO A 58 10.16 6.44 -20.02
C PRO A 58 9.84 6.07 -18.55
N ASP A 59 9.90 7.05 -17.63
CA ASP A 59 9.83 6.85 -16.18
C ASP A 59 8.48 7.23 -15.55
N ARG A 60 7.43 7.48 -16.35
CA ARG A 60 6.07 7.71 -15.84
C ARG A 60 5.08 6.81 -16.58
N HIS A 61 4.37 5.95 -15.83
CA HIS A 61 3.19 5.30 -16.38
C HIS A 61 2.21 6.41 -16.79
N SER A 62 1.91 6.46 -18.10
CA SER A 62 1.27 7.56 -18.84
C SER A 62 2.16 8.80 -19.06
N GLY A 63 2.30 9.20 -20.33
CA GLY A 63 2.86 10.51 -20.68
C GLY A 63 2.12 11.59 -19.90
N SER A 64 2.84 12.59 -19.40
CA SER A 64 2.30 13.70 -18.59
C SER A 64 0.96 14.20 -19.12
N ALA A 65 -0.13 13.72 -18.52
CA ALA A 65 -1.45 14.31 -18.65
C ALA A 65 -1.54 15.40 -17.57
N GLY A 66 -1.31 16.65 -17.96
CA GLY A 66 -1.73 17.78 -17.12
C GLY A 66 -3.25 17.90 -17.24
N GLY A 67 -3.98 17.88 -16.13
CA GLY A 67 -5.44 17.98 -16.17
C GLY A 67 -6.06 17.76 -14.80
N ASN A 68 -7.26 18.28 -14.59
CA ASN A 68 -8.01 18.11 -13.37
C ASN A 68 -8.99 16.92 -13.53
N PRO A 69 -8.77 15.79 -12.84
CA PRO A 69 -9.64 14.63 -12.98
C PRO A 69 -11.08 14.91 -12.53
N ASP A 70 -11.29 15.90 -11.64
CA ASP A 70 -12.60 16.22 -11.10
C ASP A 70 -13.53 16.95 -12.10
N ASP A 71 -12.96 17.63 -13.11
CA ASP A 71 -13.73 18.31 -14.16
C ASP A 71 -13.62 17.63 -15.54
N GLY A 72 -12.89 16.53 -15.59
CA GLY A 72 -12.67 15.71 -16.77
C GLY A 72 -11.68 16.31 -17.78
N SER A 73 -10.93 17.36 -17.44
CA SER A 73 -9.91 17.91 -18.35
C SER A 73 -8.65 17.04 -18.44
N PHE A 74 -8.00 17.04 -19.60
CA PHE A 74 -6.67 16.44 -19.78
C PHE A 74 -5.88 17.16 -20.89
N THR A 75 -4.56 17.18 -20.80
CA THR A 75 -3.64 17.75 -21.78
C THR A 75 -2.41 16.86 -21.89
N LEU A 76 -2.15 16.30 -23.06
CA LEU A 76 -0.96 15.51 -23.39
C LEU A 76 0.06 16.38 -24.13
N VAL A 77 1.32 16.36 -23.70
CA VAL A 77 2.40 17.16 -24.28
C VAL A 77 3.60 16.30 -24.73
N ALA A 78 4.25 16.68 -25.81
CA ALA A 78 5.58 16.20 -26.23
C ALA A 78 6.63 17.29 -25.98
N ILE A 79 7.85 16.88 -25.64
CA ILE A 79 9.00 17.78 -25.50
C ILE A 79 10.08 17.33 -26.49
N THR A 80 10.35 18.16 -27.49
CA THR A 80 11.40 17.91 -28.50
C THR A 80 12.35 19.11 -28.53
N GLU A 81 13.66 18.86 -28.36
CA GLU A 81 14.71 19.90 -28.35
C GLU A 81 14.44 21.07 -27.36
N GLY A 82 13.83 20.77 -26.22
CA GLY A 82 13.50 21.77 -25.20
C GLY A 82 12.27 22.63 -25.50
N LYS A 83 11.50 22.32 -26.55
CA LYS A 83 10.19 22.93 -26.82
C LYS A 83 9.05 21.98 -26.49
N THR A 84 8.07 22.46 -25.72
CA THR A 84 6.85 21.73 -25.37
C THR A 84 5.76 21.98 -26.40
N THR A 85 5.16 20.91 -26.94
CA THR A 85 4.04 20.96 -27.89
C THR A 85 2.87 20.14 -27.36
N VAL A 86 1.66 20.73 -27.32
CA VAL A 86 0.44 20.01 -26.91
C VAL A 86 -0.01 19.11 -28.06
N ILE A 87 -0.15 17.82 -27.79
CA ILE A 87 -0.53 16.80 -28.77
C ILE A 87 -2.03 16.50 -28.71
N ALA A 88 -2.63 16.57 -27.52
CA ALA A 88 -4.04 16.31 -27.31
C ALA A 88 -4.54 17.07 -26.09
N GLU A 89 -5.76 17.59 -26.12
CA GLU A 89 -6.39 18.29 -25.00
C GLU A 89 -7.90 18.03 -24.95
N ARG A 90 -8.47 17.98 -23.75
CA ARG A 90 -9.91 17.97 -23.47
C ARG A 90 -10.21 19.07 -22.45
N ALA A 91 -11.10 19.98 -22.82
CA ALA A 91 -11.54 21.06 -21.96
C ALA A 91 -12.50 20.57 -20.86
N PRO A 92 -12.50 21.21 -19.67
CA PRO A 92 -13.43 20.93 -18.58
C PRO A 92 -14.90 20.92 -19.04
N GLY A 93 -15.69 19.93 -18.59
CA GLY A 93 -17.15 19.91 -18.81
C GLY A 93 -17.65 19.47 -20.19
N SER A 94 -16.77 19.08 -21.12
CA SER A 94 -17.16 18.58 -22.46
C SER A 94 -17.71 17.14 -22.47
N GLY A 95 -17.69 16.44 -21.33
CA GLY A 95 -18.13 15.06 -21.17
C GLY A 95 -19.58 14.90 -20.72
N GLN A 96 -20.58 15.43 -21.43
CA GLN A 96 -21.95 14.93 -21.27
C GLN A 96 -22.19 13.75 -22.21
N VAL A 97 -21.98 12.54 -21.69
CA VAL A 97 -22.37 11.30 -22.37
C VAL A 97 -23.90 11.19 -22.33
N ARG A 98 -24.57 11.47 -23.44
CA ARG A 98 -25.96 11.03 -23.65
C ARG A 98 -25.96 9.49 -23.67
N GLN A 99 -26.49 8.87 -22.61
CA GLN A 99 -26.62 7.43 -22.50
C GLN A 99 -27.75 6.91 -23.41
N GLN A 100 -27.37 6.26 -24.50
CA GLN A 100 -28.10 5.10 -25.02
C GLN A 100 -27.07 3.97 -25.16
N THR A 101 -26.91 3.17 -24.11
CA THR A 101 -26.11 1.95 -24.15
C THR A 101 -26.97 0.81 -24.68
N GLU A 102 -26.64 0.29 -25.86
CA GLU A 102 -27.12 -1.01 -26.29
C GLU A 102 -26.46 -2.09 -25.42
N ASN A 103 -27.25 -2.98 -24.81
CA ASN A 103 -26.73 -4.06 -23.97
C ASN A 103 -25.94 -5.07 -24.81
N ILE A 104 -24.78 -5.53 -24.30
CA ILE A 104 -24.00 -6.60 -24.92
C ILE A 104 -24.81 -7.90 -24.94
N SER A 105 -25.00 -8.47 -26.14
CA SER A 105 -25.65 -9.78 -26.33
C SER A 105 -24.63 -10.93 -26.29
N GLU A 106 -25.11 -12.15 -26.12
CA GLU A 106 -24.27 -13.36 -26.27
C GLU A 106 -23.62 -13.45 -27.65
N GLN A 107 -24.29 -12.97 -28.70
CA GLN A 107 -23.74 -12.98 -30.05
C GLN A 107 -22.56 -12.00 -30.19
N ASN A 108 -22.60 -10.86 -29.50
CA ASN A 108 -21.47 -9.94 -29.41
C ASN A 108 -20.27 -10.62 -28.75
N LEU A 109 -20.50 -11.33 -27.62
CA LEU A 109 -19.44 -12.09 -26.94
C LEU A 109 -18.84 -13.18 -27.83
N ARG A 110 -19.65 -13.92 -28.59
CA ARG A 110 -19.16 -14.93 -29.56
C ARG A 110 -18.30 -14.32 -30.65
N SER A 111 -18.68 -13.15 -31.16
CA SER A 111 -17.89 -12.42 -32.16
C SER A 111 -16.53 -12.01 -31.59
N LEU A 112 -16.52 -11.44 -30.37
CA LEU A 112 -15.30 -11.00 -29.68
C LEU A 112 -14.35 -12.17 -29.38
N ALA A 113 -14.90 -13.29 -28.90
CA ALA A 113 -14.14 -14.51 -28.67
C ALA A 113 -13.52 -15.07 -29.96
N THR A 114 -14.27 -15.05 -31.07
CA THR A 114 -13.76 -15.48 -32.39
C THR A 114 -12.63 -14.58 -32.89
N SER A 115 -12.61 -13.29 -32.50
CA SER A 115 -11.49 -12.39 -32.77
C SER A 115 -10.30 -12.53 -31.80
N GLY A 116 -10.29 -13.53 -30.92
CA GLY A 116 -9.19 -13.81 -30.01
C GLY A 116 -9.29 -13.13 -28.63
N ASP A 117 -10.44 -12.53 -28.29
CA ASP A 117 -10.63 -11.92 -26.97
C ASP A 117 -10.83 -12.99 -25.88
N GLN A 118 -9.81 -13.18 -25.06
CA GLN A 118 -9.81 -14.15 -23.96
C GLN A 118 -10.85 -13.84 -22.88
N THR A 119 -11.19 -12.57 -22.66
CA THR A 119 -12.19 -12.16 -21.67
C THR A 119 -13.59 -12.54 -22.14
N ALA A 120 -13.89 -12.35 -23.43
CA ALA A 120 -15.14 -12.79 -24.03
C ALA A 120 -15.26 -14.31 -23.97
N ASP A 121 -14.16 -15.04 -24.19
CA ASP A 121 -14.11 -16.50 -24.12
C ASP A 121 -14.38 -17.03 -22.70
N LEU A 122 -13.83 -16.38 -21.67
CA LEU A 122 -14.11 -16.67 -20.26
C LEU A 122 -15.58 -16.41 -19.91
N LEU A 123 -16.16 -15.29 -20.36
CA LEU A 123 -17.57 -14.97 -20.15
C LEU A 123 -18.49 -15.98 -20.85
N LEU A 124 -18.14 -16.47 -22.05
CA LEU A 124 -18.89 -17.53 -22.74
C LEU A 124 -18.75 -18.88 -22.05
N LYS A 125 -17.65 -19.14 -21.35
CA LYS A 125 -17.49 -20.33 -20.50
C LYS A 125 -18.40 -20.25 -19.28
N GLU A 126 -18.40 -19.12 -18.57
CA GLU A 126 -19.28 -18.85 -17.42
C GLU A 126 -20.77 -18.97 -17.84
N LEU A 127 -21.13 -18.47 -19.02
CA LEU A 127 -22.48 -18.58 -19.57
C LEU A 127 -22.89 -20.03 -19.88
N ARG A 128 -21.96 -20.86 -20.36
CA ARG A 128 -22.17 -22.31 -20.55
C ARG A 128 -22.33 -23.03 -19.21
N GLU A 129 -21.55 -22.66 -18.19
CA GLU A 129 -21.65 -23.24 -16.85
C GLU A 129 -23.01 -22.95 -16.21
N ILE A 130 -23.53 -21.72 -16.32
CA ILE A 130 -24.88 -21.36 -15.85
C ILE A 130 -25.95 -22.26 -16.49
N ARG A 131 -25.89 -22.47 -17.82
CA ARG A 131 -26.83 -23.35 -18.54
C ARG A 131 -26.73 -24.82 -18.11
N ASN A 132 -25.53 -25.27 -17.75
CA ASN A 132 -25.29 -26.65 -17.35
C ASN A 132 -25.72 -26.96 -15.90
N GLN A 133 -25.94 -25.94 -15.07
CA GLN A 133 -26.37 -26.11 -13.67
C GLN A 133 -27.83 -26.59 -13.52
N LYS A 134 -28.60 -26.73 -14.61
CA LYS A 134 -30.02 -27.14 -14.61
C LYS A 134 -30.86 -26.30 -13.62
N LEU A 135 -30.61 -24.99 -13.57
CA LEU A 135 -31.37 -24.07 -12.73
C LEU A 135 -32.83 -24.00 -13.22
N PRO A 136 -33.80 -23.67 -12.34
CA PRO A 136 -35.14 -23.31 -12.78
C PRO A 136 -35.07 -22.17 -13.81
N ASN A 137 -35.90 -22.21 -14.86
CA ASN A 137 -35.83 -21.29 -16.01
C ASN A 137 -35.72 -19.80 -15.61
N GLU A 138 -36.45 -19.36 -14.58
CA GLU A 138 -36.41 -17.97 -14.11
C GLU A 138 -35.08 -17.60 -13.41
N SER A 139 -34.48 -18.54 -12.68
CA SER A 139 -33.18 -18.36 -12.05
C SER A 139 -32.05 -18.37 -13.07
N GLU A 140 -32.12 -19.26 -14.06
CA GLU A 140 -31.17 -19.31 -15.17
C GLU A 140 -31.18 -17.99 -15.95
N ALA A 141 -32.36 -17.50 -16.33
CA ALA A 141 -32.51 -16.23 -17.05
C ALA A 141 -31.97 -15.03 -16.25
N ARG A 142 -32.13 -15.04 -14.92
CA ARG A 142 -31.62 -13.99 -14.04
C ARG A 142 -30.09 -13.99 -13.97
N GLU A 143 -29.47 -15.17 -13.86
CA GLU A 143 -28.00 -15.28 -13.83
C GLU A 143 -27.38 -14.95 -15.19
N ILE A 144 -27.99 -15.38 -16.30
CA ILE A 144 -27.58 -14.96 -17.65
C ILE A 144 -27.67 -13.43 -17.80
N LYS A 145 -28.75 -12.81 -17.33
CA LYS A 145 -28.91 -11.34 -17.38
C LYS A 145 -27.84 -10.61 -16.56
N LYS A 146 -27.47 -11.11 -15.38
CA LYS A 146 -26.38 -10.54 -14.57
C LYS A 146 -25.04 -10.64 -15.29
N LEU A 147 -24.76 -11.79 -15.90
CA LEU A 147 -23.52 -12.02 -16.63
C LEU A 147 -23.41 -11.11 -17.86
N LEU A 148 -24.50 -10.93 -18.62
CA LEU A 148 -24.53 -9.99 -19.75
C LEU A 148 -24.44 -8.52 -19.32
N ALA A 149 -25.00 -8.15 -18.16
CA ALA A 149 -24.81 -6.82 -17.58
C ALA A 149 -23.34 -6.58 -17.16
N LYS A 150 -22.68 -7.59 -16.60
CA LYS A 150 -21.24 -7.57 -16.32
C LYS A 150 -20.44 -7.41 -17.61
N ALA A 151 -20.79 -8.15 -18.66
CA ALA A 151 -20.18 -8.02 -19.99
C ALA A 151 -20.37 -6.61 -20.60
N THR A 152 -21.55 -6.01 -20.45
CA THR A 152 -21.84 -4.65 -20.93
C THR A 152 -20.96 -3.59 -20.27
N LYS A 153 -20.59 -3.79 -19.00
CA LYS A 153 -19.63 -2.90 -18.30
C LYS A 153 -18.20 -3.06 -18.81
N ILE A 154 -17.83 -4.25 -19.28
CA ILE A 154 -16.50 -4.56 -19.81
C ILE A 154 -16.38 -4.05 -21.26
N TYR A 155 -17.45 -4.14 -22.04
CA TYR A 155 -17.50 -3.74 -23.45
C TYR A 155 -18.54 -2.63 -23.70
N PRO A 156 -18.27 -1.38 -23.28
CA PRO A 156 -19.16 -0.27 -23.62
C PRO A 156 -19.12 -0.02 -25.13
N THR A 157 -20.27 -0.15 -25.81
CA THR A 157 -20.42 0.10 -27.25
C THR A 157 -20.25 1.60 -27.54
N ILE A 158 -19.27 1.97 -28.36
CA ILE A 158 -19.07 3.36 -28.83
C ILE A 158 -19.93 3.56 -30.09
N SER A 159 -20.96 4.40 -29.99
CA SER A 159 -21.73 4.85 -31.16
C SER A 159 -20.93 5.88 -31.95
N ALA A 160 -20.78 5.68 -33.26
CA ALA A 160 -19.98 6.54 -34.13
C ALA A 160 -20.78 7.77 -34.60
N SER A 161 -20.29 8.98 -34.33
CA SER A 161 -20.68 10.17 -35.09
C SER A 161 -19.55 11.21 -35.17
N SER A 162 -19.20 11.57 -36.39
CA SER A 162 -18.28 12.63 -36.82
C SER A 162 -18.94 14.01 -36.79
N GLY A 163 -18.24 15.03 -36.28
CA GLY A 163 -18.65 16.44 -36.41
C GLY A 163 -17.54 17.40 -35.98
N THR A 164 -17.03 18.17 -36.92
CA THR A 164 -15.99 19.20 -36.81
C THR A 164 -16.56 20.54 -36.31
N ALA A 165 -15.88 21.24 -35.39
CA ALA A 165 -16.04 22.69 -35.20
C ALA A 165 -14.83 23.34 -34.48
N GLU A 166 -14.48 24.53 -34.98
CA GLU A 166 -13.30 25.37 -34.71
C GLU A 166 -13.36 26.10 -33.36
N ALA A 167 -12.18 26.47 -32.85
CA ALA A 167 -11.98 27.28 -31.65
C ALA A 167 -11.47 28.68 -32.00
N ASP A 168 -11.92 29.67 -31.23
CA ASP A 168 -11.43 31.05 -31.23
C ASP A 168 -10.97 31.38 -29.78
N LEU A 169 -9.76 31.92 -29.63
CA LEU A 169 -9.12 32.28 -28.35
C LEU A 169 -8.83 33.78 -28.31
N THR A 170 -9.12 34.43 -27.18
CA THR A 170 -8.48 35.71 -26.81
C THR A 170 -8.06 35.77 -25.34
N ALA A 171 -6.92 36.43 -25.16
CA ALA A 171 -6.04 36.57 -24.00
C ALA A 171 -6.52 37.49 -22.86
N ALA A 172 -5.77 37.44 -21.74
CA ALA A 172 -5.20 38.55 -20.92
C ALA A 172 -5.24 38.19 -19.41
N SER A 173 -4.16 37.95 -18.67
CA SER A 173 -2.99 38.76 -18.25
C SER A 173 -3.20 39.68 -17.02
N ASN A 174 -2.44 39.36 -15.96
CA ASN A 174 -1.78 40.21 -14.93
C ASN A 174 -2.59 41.01 -13.90
N SER A 175 -2.22 40.91 -12.60
CA SER A 175 -1.29 41.86 -11.95
C SER A 175 -1.17 41.69 -10.41
N SER A 176 0.07 41.69 -9.89
CA SER A 176 0.64 42.34 -8.67
C SER A 176 -0.21 42.52 -7.40
N ALA A 177 0.18 42.01 -6.22
CA ALA A 177 1.27 42.40 -5.29
C ALA A 177 0.95 43.58 -4.34
N GLN A 178 1.03 43.34 -3.01
CA GLN A 178 1.55 44.20 -1.91
C GLN A 178 1.10 43.58 -0.55
N LYS A 179 2.01 43.12 0.33
CA LYS A 179 2.87 43.81 1.32
C LYS A 179 2.22 43.88 2.73
N GLU A 180 2.91 43.25 3.69
CA GLU A 180 2.66 43.08 5.13
C GLU A 180 2.74 44.40 5.95
N PRO A 181 2.90 44.44 7.31
CA PRO A 181 2.74 43.42 8.37
C PRO A 181 1.98 43.94 9.62
N ARG A 182 1.61 43.07 10.57
CA ARG A 182 1.40 43.46 11.98
C ARG A 182 1.82 42.38 12.97
N THR A 183 2.60 42.81 13.95
CA THR A 183 3.08 42.13 15.15
C THR A 183 2.05 42.23 16.28
N SER A 184 1.96 41.21 17.12
CA SER A 184 1.52 41.37 18.52
C SER A 184 2.00 40.22 19.40
N SER A 185 2.76 40.58 20.42
CA SER A 185 3.24 39.76 21.54
C SER A 185 2.15 39.60 22.61
N ILE A 186 2.01 38.40 23.18
CA ILE A 186 1.24 38.11 24.41
C ILE A 186 2.17 37.38 25.38
N PRO A 187 2.19 37.71 26.69
CA PRO A 187 3.07 37.11 27.68
C PRO A 187 2.48 35.85 28.33
N SER A 188 3.38 34.96 28.72
CA SER A 188 3.17 33.67 29.38
C SER A 188 3.23 33.80 30.91
N GLU A 189 2.22 33.28 31.62
CA GLU A 189 2.33 32.99 33.06
C GLU A 189 1.56 31.71 33.44
N GLN A 190 2.27 30.89 34.24
CA GLN A 190 1.80 29.96 35.27
C GLN A 190 1.24 28.58 34.87
N GLN A 191 2.12 27.58 34.99
CA GLN A 191 1.80 26.16 35.16
C GLN A 191 1.69 25.84 36.66
N GLU A 192 0.52 25.40 37.11
CA GLU A 192 0.35 24.67 38.37
C GLU A 192 0.25 23.16 38.09
N MET A 193 1.06 22.40 38.82
CA MET A 193 1.05 20.94 38.80
C MET A 193 -0.12 20.42 39.65
N ILE A 194 -1.06 19.72 39.02
CA ILE A 194 -2.08 18.93 39.72
C ILE A 194 -1.72 17.45 39.59
N ALA A 195 -1.33 16.84 40.70
CA ALA A 195 -1.27 15.40 40.86
C ALA A 195 -2.69 14.86 41.04
N VAL A 196 -3.22 14.13 40.06
CA VAL A 196 -4.50 13.44 40.16
C VAL A 196 -4.27 11.95 40.45
N SER A 197 -4.65 11.54 41.65
CA SER A 197 -4.75 10.14 42.06
C SER A 197 -5.78 9.41 41.20
N ILE A 198 -5.32 8.44 40.41
CA ILE A 198 -6.16 7.51 39.66
C ILE A 198 -6.62 6.39 40.60
N THR A 199 -7.75 6.59 41.26
CA THR A 199 -8.54 5.50 41.87
C THR A 199 -10.01 5.88 41.80
N SER A 200 -10.71 5.48 40.72
CA SER A 200 -12.19 5.26 40.63
C SER A 200 -12.81 5.41 39.21
N ALA A 201 -12.11 5.10 38.11
CA ALA A 201 -12.70 5.14 36.76
C ALA A 201 -13.19 3.76 36.23
N HIS A 202 -13.93 3.02 37.05
CA HIS A 202 -14.51 1.72 36.66
C HIS A 202 -16.05 1.65 36.72
N GLN A 203 -16.74 2.79 36.81
CA GLN A 203 -18.19 2.86 36.66
C GLN A 203 -18.53 3.89 35.58
N GLU A 204 -19.33 3.46 34.59
CA GLU A 204 -19.86 4.21 33.42
C GLU A 204 -19.10 4.13 32.08
N LEU A 205 -18.72 2.92 31.66
CA LEU A 205 -18.54 2.59 30.23
C LEU A 205 -19.37 1.36 29.85
N ASN A 206 -20.69 1.47 30.04
CA ASN A 206 -21.68 0.57 29.42
C ASN A 206 -22.17 1.20 28.10
N ALA A 207 -21.27 1.42 27.15
CA ALA A 207 -21.71 1.47 25.76
C ALA A 207 -22.06 0.02 25.39
N GLU A 208 -23.35 -0.25 25.14
CA GLU A 208 -23.78 -1.56 24.66
C GLU A 208 -22.91 -1.99 23.48
N PRO A 209 -22.49 -3.28 23.41
CA PRO A 209 -21.76 -3.77 22.24
C PRO A 209 -22.61 -3.47 20.99
N PRO A 210 -21.98 -3.00 19.88
CA PRO A 210 -22.72 -2.61 18.68
C PRO A 210 -23.65 -3.74 18.23
N THR A 211 -24.88 -3.38 17.91
CA THR A 211 -25.87 -4.34 17.42
C THR A 211 -25.40 -4.89 16.07
N VAL A 212 -25.15 -6.20 16.04
CA VAL A 212 -24.68 -6.91 14.85
C VAL A 212 -25.81 -6.97 13.83
N ARG A 213 -25.70 -6.23 12.73
CA ARG A 213 -26.49 -6.46 11.51
C ARG A 213 -25.60 -7.11 10.47
N ASP A 214 -25.98 -8.30 10.01
CA ASP A 214 -25.37 -8.93 8.83
C ASP A 214 -25.70 -8.09 7.60
N PHE A 215 -24.80 -7.16 7.27
CA PHE A 215 -25.02 -6.22 6.19
C PHE A 215 -24.51 -6.79 4.86
N ARG A 216 -25.38 -6.80 3.84
CA ARG A 216 -24.98 -7.10 2.46
C ARG A 216 -24.12 -5.94 1.96
N ARG A 217 -22.89 -6.23 1.50
CA ARG A 217 -21.91 -5.31 0.85
C ARG A 217 -22.47 -4.30 -0.18
N GLY A 218 -23.72 -4.45 -0.62
CA GLY A 218 -24.39 -3.53 -1.56
C GLY A 218 -25.25 -2.43 -0.92
N ALA A 219 -25.44 -2.39 0.40
CA ALA A 219 -26.33 -1.39 1.01
C ALA A 219 -25.61 -0.09 1.44
N THR A 220 -24.29 -0.02 1.29
CA THR A 220 -23.52 1.24 1.31
C THR A 220 -23.37 1.86 -0.09
N ALA A 221 -23.68 1.12 -1.16
CA ALA A 221 -23.91 1.73 -2.46
C ALA A 221 -25.12 2.63 -2.29
N SER A 222 -24.88 3.94 -2.35
CA SER A 222 -25.92 4.95 -2.34
C SER A 222 -27.07 4.43 -3.20
N SER A 223 -28.24 4.20 -2.59
CA SER A 223 -29.43 4.37 -3.42
C SER A 223 -29.26 5.78 -4.00
N ASP A 224 -29.45 5.98 -5.30
CA ASP A 224 -29.36 7.30 -5.96
C ASP A 224 -30.32 8.36 -5.36
N ARG A 225 -30.98 8.02 -4.24
CA ARG A 225 -31.93 8.80 -3.47
C ARG A 225 -31.44 9.18 -2.07
N ALA A 226 -30.25 8.77 -1.63
CA ALA A 226 -29.71 9.22 -0.35
C ALA A 226 -29.39 10.72 -0.43
N PRO A 227 -29.82 11.54 0.56
CA PRO A 227 -29.46 12.96 0.59
C PRO A 227 -27.93 13.15 0.54
N HIS A 228 -27.48 14.18 -0.18
CA HIS A 228 -26.07 14.57 -0.15
C HIS A 228 -25.67 15.01 1.26
N LEU A 229 -24.48 14.60 1.68
CA LEU A 229 -23.89 15.07 2.92
C LEU A 229 -23.60 16.57 2.86
N THR A 230 -23.84 17.27 3.95
CA THR A 230 -23.41 18.65 4.13
C THR A 230 -21.87 18.73 4.20
N PRO A 231 -21.25 19.88 3.86
CA PRO A 231 -19.80 20.05 3.99
C PRO A 231 -19.26 19.73 5.38
N SER A 232 -20.01 20.05 6.43
CA SER A 232 -19.63 19.74 7.81
C SER A 232 -19.65 18.23 8.10
N GLN A 233 -20.60 17.48 7.55
CA GLN A 233 -20.64 16.01 7.68
C GLN A 233 -19.47 15.36 6.93
N ILE A 234 -19.15 15.83 5.72
CA ILE A 234 -17.98 15.37 4.96
C ILE A 234 -16.68 15.66 5.74
N ALA A 235 -16.61 16.82 6.40
CA ALA A 235 -15.47 17.16 7.25
C ALA A 235 -15.36 16.20 8.46
N LEU A 236 -16.48 15.76 9.05
CA LEU A 236 -16.47 14.73 10.10
C LEU A 236 -16.02 13.37 9.59
N GLU A 237 -16.53 12.92 8.43
CA GLU A 237 -16.08 11.67 7.80
C GLU A 237 -14.56 11.65 7.64
N LYS A 238 -14.01 12.71 7.05
CA LYS A 238 -12.56 12.82 6.81
C LYS A 238 -11.76 12.92 8.10
N ARG A 239 -12.22 13.73 9.07
CA ARG A 239 -11.50 13.99 10.33
C ARG A 239 -11.47 12.78 11.26
N PHE A 240 -12.52 11.96 11.27
CA PHE A 240 -12.63 10.85 12.21
C PHE A 240 -12.50 9.47 11.54
N GLY A 241 -12.45 9.40 10.21
CA GLY A 241 -12.35 8.13 9.50
C GLY A 241 -13.64 7.32 9.61
N VAL A 242 -14.80 7.98 9.54
CA VAL A 242 -16.11 7.32 9.63
C VAL A 242 -16.90 7.58 8.36
N LYS A 243 -17.93 6.76 8.12
CA LYS A 243 -18.90 6.99 7.05
C LYS A 243 -20.21 7.51 7.65
N VAL A 244 -20.75 8.58 7.10
CA VAL A 244 -22.05 9.14 7.48
C VAL A 244 -23.10 8.70 6.46
N VAL A 245 -24.17 8.09 6.94
CA VAL A 245 -25.31 7.66 6.12
C VAL A 245 -26.56 8.40 6.57
N MET A 246 -27.17 9.12 5.64
CA MET A 246 -28.40 9.87 5.90
C MET A 246 -29.62 8.96 5.80
N ASN A 247 -30.44 8.95 6.86
CA ASN A 247 -31.68 8.19 6.96
C ASN A 247 -32.81 9.10 7.46
N GLY A 248 -33.41 9.85 6.53
CA GLY A 248 -34.42 10.85 6.87
C GLY A 248 -33.81 12.04 7.62
N ASP A 249 -34.29 12.29 8.83
CA ASP A 249 -33.82 13.33 9.76
C ASP A 249 -32.69 12.85 10.69
N GLN A 250 -32.21 11.61 10.49
CA GLN A 250 -31.10 11.03 11.24
C GLN A 250 -29.86 10.88 10.36
N ALA A 251 -28.71 11.13 10.98
CA ALA A 251 -27.40 10.75 10.46
C ALA A 251 -26.92 9.52 11.24
N GLU A 252 -26.59 8.46 10.52
CA GLU A 252 -25.97 7.25 11.07
C GLU A 252 -24.45 7.31 10.82
N TYR A 253 -23.66 7.05 11.85
CA TYR A 253 -22.19 7.07 11.79
C TYR A 253 -21.68 5.64 11.84
N HIS A 254 -21.04 5.22 10.76
CA HIS A 254 -20.62 3.85 10.50
C HIS A 254 -19.11 3.75 10.39
N MET A 255 -18.57 2.58 10.74
CA MET A 255 -17.16 2.26 10.60
C MET A 255 -17.00 0.88 9.99
N GLN A 256 -16.38 0.82 8.81
CA GLN A 256 -16.03 -0.45 8.21
C GLN A 256 -14.76 -1.00 8.86
N ALA A 257 -14.89 -2.12 9.56
CA ALA A 257 -13.78 -2.77 10.27
C ALA A 257 -14.00 -4.28 10.36
N TYR A 258 -12.92 -5.04 10.26
CA TYR A 258 -12.91 -6.50 10.38
C TYR A 258 -13.87 -7.20 9.39
N GLY A 259 -14.00 -6.63 8.18
CA GLY A 259 -14.86 -7.12 7.11
C GLY A 259 -16.35 -6.85 7.34
N ARG A 260 -16.69 -5.97 8.30
CA ARG A 260 -18.06 -5.65 8.69
C ARG A 260 -18.28 -4.14 8.72
N ASP A 261 -19.52 -3.74 8.45
CA ASP A 261 -19.97 -2.37 8.63
C ASP A 261 -20.56 -2.23 10.04
N ASN A 262 -19.97 -1.38 10.87
CA ASN A 262 -20.36 -1.23 12.28
C ASN A 262 -21.04 0.11 12.49
N LEU A 263 -22.33 0.11 12.82
CA LEU A 263 -23.02 1.30 13.28
C LEU A 263 -22.46 1.71 14.65
N LEU A 264 -21.78 2.85 14.69
CA LEU A 264 -21.23 3.42 15.93
C LEU A 264 -22.34 4.07 16.75
N PHE A 265 -23.11 4.95 16.10
CA PHE A 265 -24.26 5.62 16.67
C PHE A 265 -25.10 6.31 15.60
N SER A 266 -26.28 6.78 15.99
CA SER A 266 -27.12 7.67 15.19
C SER A 266 -27.39 8.95 15.97
N SER A 267 -27.50 10.08 15.27
CA SER A 267 -27.90 11.37 15.83
C SER A 267 -28.88 12.06 14.89
N LYS A 268 -29.50 13.16 15.34
CA LYS A 268 -30.22 14.04 14.42
C LYS A 268 -29.23 14.59 13.38
N SER A 269 -29.67 14.71 12.14
CA SER A 269 -28.80 15.12 11.04
C SER A 269 -28.23 16.53 11.19
N ASP A 270 -28.92 17.40 11.92
CA ASP A 270 -28.51 18.78 12.22
C ASP A 270 -27.63 18.90 13.48
N ASP A 271 -27.51 17.85 14.29
CA ASP A 271 -26.68 17.82 15.50
C ASP A 271 -25.22 17.47 15.19
N ILE A 272 -24.57 18.31 14.39
CA ILE A 272 -23.17 18.14 13.98
C ILE A 272 -22.22 18.25 15.18
N ALA A 273 -22.47 19.20 16.09
CA ALA A 273 -21.61 19.43 17.25
C ALA A 273 -21.69 18.27 18.26
N GLY A 274 -22.88 17.71 18.48
CA GLY A 274 -23.05 16.53 19.33
C GLY A 274 -22.37 15.30 18.73
N ALA A 275 -22.50 15.09 17.42
CA ALA A 275 -21.81 14.00 16.72
C ALA A 275 -20.29 14.13 16.77
N GLU A 276 -19.75 15.34 16.52
CA GLU A 276 -18.31 15.62 16.61
C GLU A 276 -17.76 15.32 18.00
N LYS A 277 -18.44 15.79 19.05
CA LYS A 277 -18.05 15.54 20.44
C LYS A 277 -17.99 14.03 20.72
N ARG A 278 -19.02 13.29 20.32
CA ARG A 278 -19.09 11.84 20.53
C ARG A 278 -17.98 11.09 19.77
N LEU A 279 -17.68 11.47 18.54
CA LEU A 279 -16.57 10.88 17.77
C LEU A 279 -15.22 11.16 18.45
N HIS A 280 -15.01 12.36 18.96
CA HIS A 280 -13.79 12.72 19.69
C HIS A 280 -13.63 11.89 20.98
N GLU A 281 -14.71 11.69 21.73
CA GLU A 281 -14.72 10.82 22.91
C GLU A 281 -14.37 9.37 22.54
N MET A 282 -14.89 8.86 21.41
CA MET A 282 -14.55 7.51 20.92
C MET A 282 -13.07 7.37 20.54
N VAL A 283 -12.50 8.37 19.85
CA VAL A 283 -11.06 8.40 19.53
C VAL A 283 -10.22 8.38 20.80
N LYS A 284 -10.51 9.27 21.77
CA LYS A 284 -9.77 9.35 23.04
C LYS A 284 -9.88 8.07 23.88
N ALA A 285 -11.06 7.45 23.88
CA ALA A 285 -11.28 6.18 24.57
C ALA A 285 -10.45 5.05 23.92
N GLN A 286 -10.42 5.00 22.58
CA GLN A 286 -9.64 4.00 21.85
C GLN A 286 -8.13 4.22 22.02
N GLU A 287 -7.62 5.46 21.93
CA GLU A 287 -6.22 5.81 22.25
C GLU A 287 -5.84 5.30 23.64
N SER A 288 -6.63 5.68 24.66
CA SER A 288 -6.38 5.31 26.05
C SER A 288 -6.35 3.79 26.24
N ARG A 289 -7.26 3.07 25.58
CA ARG A 289 -7.29 1.61 25.62
C ARG A 289 -6.06 0.98 24.98
N LEU A 290 -5.63 1.47 23.81
CA LEU A 290 -4.43 0.95 23.14
C LEU A 290 -3.16 1.25 23.92
N THR A 291 -3.04 2.45 24.51
CA THR A 291 -1.96 2.78 25.44
C THR A 291 -1.95 1.83 26.64
N ALA A 292 -3.11 1.54 27.24
CA ALA A 292 -3.19 0.62 28.37
C ALA A 292 -2.85 -0.84 27.99
N MET A 293 -3.27 -1.30 26.83
CA MET A 293 -3.07 -2.69 26.38
C MET A 293 -1.67 -2.96 25.83
N TYR A 294 -1.12 -2.03 25.05
CA TYR A 294 0.11 -2.24 24.28
C TYR A 294 1.26 -1.30 24.69
N GLY A 295 1.00 -0.32 25.56
CA GLY A 295 1.99 0.67 26.00
C GLY A 295 2.30 1.77 24.97
N VAL A 296 1.66 1.76 23.80
CA VAL A 296 1.93 2.71 22.72
C VAL A 296 1.38 4.11 23.01
N THR A 297 1.98 5.13 22.40
CA THR A 297 1.50 6.52 22.47
C THR A 297 1.18 7.07 21.08
N PHE A 298 0.44 8.16 21.03
CA PHE A 298 -0.04 8.78 19.78
C PHE A 298 0.27 10.28 19.80
N SER A 299 0.67 10.83 18.66
CA SER A 299 0.81 12.27 18.49
C SER A 299 -0.53 13.00 18.58
N THR A 300 -0.47 14.28 18.93
CA THR A 300 -1.59 15.21 19.02
C THR A 300 -1.50 16.31 17.96
N ASP A 301 -2.57 17.09 17.79
CA ASP A 301 -2.61 18.21 16.83
C ASP A 301 -1.62 19.35 17.16
N THR A 302 -1.11 19.39 18.39
CA THR A 302 -0.16 20.41 18.86
C THR A 302 1.30 19.98 18.70
N ASP A 303 1.56 18.72 18.38
CA ASP A 303 2.92 18.20 18.29
C ASP A 303 3.59 18.54 16.94
N THR A 304 4.92 18.54 16.94
CA THR A 304 5.72 18.59 15.73
C THR A 304 6.36 17.24 15.48
N ALA A 305 6.34 16.80 14.21
CA ALA A 305 7.00 15.56 13.79
C ALA A 305 8.52 15.75 13.59
N GLY A 306 8.99 17.00 13.64
CA GLY A 306 10.37 17.39 13.37
C GLY A 306 10.53 18.00 11.98
N PHE A 307 11.78 18.07 11.51
CA PHE A 307 12.07 18.56 10.18
C PHE A 307 11.65 17.54 9.11
N VAL A 308 11.02 18.01 8.05
CA VAL A 308 10.78 17.21 6.84
C VAL A 308 12.13 16.78 6.29
N LEU A 309 12.27 15.50 5.94
CA LEU A 309 13.49 14.96 5.35
C LEU A 309 13.47 15.09 3.83
N ASP A 310 14.62 15.33 3.20
CA ASP A 310 14.74 15.28 1.74
C ASP A 310 14.86 13.84 1.21
N ALA A 311 15.00 13.66 -0.10
CA ALA A 311 15.16 12.35 -0.73
C ALA A 311 16.43 11.58 -0.30
N ASN A 312 17.40 12.28 0.32
CA ASN A 312 18.62 11.71 0.89
C ASN A 312 18.51 11.55 2.42
N LEU A 313 17.30 11.65 2.96
CA LEU A 313 17.00 11.59 4.38
C LEU A 313 17.71 12.67 5.21
N GLN A 314 18.06 13.81 4.60
CA GLN A 314 18.63 14.95 5.29
C GLN A 314 17.52 15.91 5.74
N PRO A 315 17.58 16.45 6.96
CA PRO A 315 16.62 17.45 7.42
C PRO A 315 16.60 18.69 6.51
N THR A 316 15.40 19.12 6.13
CA THR A 316 15.17 20.40 5.44
C THR A 316 14.87 21.51 6.46
N SER A 317 14.58 22.72 5.99
CA SER A 317 14.10 23.83 6.84
C SER A 317 12.61 23.75 7.18
N GLU A 318 11.85 22.88 6.50
CA GLU A 318 10.40 22.73 6.72
C GLU A 318 10.13 21.85 7.95
N ILE A 319 9.14 22.20 8.75
CA ILE A 319 8.70 21.43 9.91
C ILE A 319 7.39 20.71 9.55
N ALA A 320 7.37 19.39 9.71
CA ALA A 320 6.15 18.60 9.64
C ALA A 320 5.38 18.74 10.96
N HIS A 321 4.07 19.00 10.85
CA HIS A 321 3.17 19.09 11.97
C HIS A 321 2.35 17.82 12.11
N CYS A 322 2.06 17.48 13.35
CA CYS A 322 1.24 16.33 13.65
C CYS A 322 -0.25 16.65 13.54
N ARG A 323 -1.04 15.58 13.48
CA ARG A 323 -2.46 15.54 13.77
C ARG A 323 -2.76 14.45 14.80
N ALA A 324 -3.94 14.51 15.39
CA ALA A 324 -4.51 13.37 16.11
C ALA A 324 -4.82 12.21 15.13
N PRO A 325 -4.77 10.95 15.61
CA PRO A 325 -5.22 9.81 14.83
C PRO A 325 -6.73 9.85 14.58
N ARG A 326 -7.15 9.21 13.49
CA ARG A 326 -8.56 8.95 13.17
C ARG A 326 -9.01 7.63 13.79
N LEU A 327 -10.32 7.41 13.90
CA LEU A 327 -10.85 6.21 14.54
C LEU A 327 -10.54 4.94 13.73
N ASP A 328 -10.68 5.01 12.40
CA ASP A 328 -10.36 3.93 11.46
C ASP A 328 -8.88 3.50 11.53
N GLU A 329 -7.97 4.47 11.66
CA GLU A 329 -6.54 4.26 11.86
C GLU A 329 -6.25 3.54 13.17
N LEU A 330 -6.88 3.94 14.27
CA LEU A 330 -6.71 3.29 15.57
C LEU A 330 -7.19 1.84 15.55
N ILE A 331 -8.23 1.52 14.78
CA ILE A 331 -8.68 0.13 14.59
C ILE A 331 -7.66 -0.67 13.77
N GLY A 332 -7.12 -0.11 12.70
CA GLY A 332 -6.05 -0.75 11.93
C GLY A 332 -4.78 -0.97 12.76
N ILE A 333 -4.42 0.00 13.61
CA ILE A 333 -3.29 -0.10 14.55
C ILE A 333 -3.52 -1.20 15.58
N GLU A 334 -4.73 -1.29 16.14
CA GLU A 334 -5.07 -2.39 17.05
C GLU A 334 -4.87 -3.76 16.40
N ALA A 335 -5.42 -3.95 15.19
CA ALA A 335 -5.25 -5.18 14.44
C ALA A 335 -3.77 -5.47 14.20
N GLY A 336 -3.00 -4.48 13.71
CA GLY A 336 -1.57 -4.64 13.44
C GLY A 336 -0.73 -4.94 14.68
N LEU A 337 -1.03 -4.31 15.83
CA LEU A 337 -0.40 -4.59 17.12
C LEU A 337 -0.71 -6.01 17.60
N SER A 338 -1.94 -6.49 17.42
CA SER A 338 -2.33 -7.85 17.79
C SER A 338 -1.55 -8.93 17.00
N HIS A 339 -1.20 -8.64 15.75
CA HIS A 339 -0.40 -9.50 14.89
C HIS A 339 1.12 -9.37 15.11
N SER A 340 1.57 -8.25 15.68
CA SER A 340 3.00 -7.92 15.77
C SER A 340 3.57 -7.95 17.17
N ALA A 341 2.77 -8.15 18.22
CA ALA A 341 3.29 -8.23 19.58
C ALA A 341 4.41 -9.30 19.69
N PRO A 342 5.54 -9.00 20.38
CA PRO A 342 5.85 -7.80 21.17
C PRO A 342 6.68 -6.72 20.44
N SER A 343 6.66 -6.63 19.11
CA SER A 343 7.52 -5.71 18.34
C SER A 343 7.21 -4.22 18.55
N GLN A 344 6.18 -3.87 19.32
CA GLN A 344 5.86 -2.48 19.69
C GLN A 344 6.80 -1.88 20.75
N TYR A 345 7.82 -2.61 21.20
CA TYR A 345 8.85 -2.08 22.09
C TYR A 345 10.24 -2.13 21.44
N SER A 346 11.08 -1.14 21.68
CA SER A 346 12.50 -1.15 21.25
C SER A 346 13.30 -2.28 21.90
N ALA A 347 14.55 -2.45 21.47
CA ALA A 347 15.49 -3.38 22.09
C ALA A 347 15.75 -3.07 23.59
N SER A 348 15.59 -1.80 24.01
CA SER A 348 15.71 -1.37 25.41
C SER A 348 14.38 -1.41 26.18
N GLY A 349 13.29 -1.81 25.52
CA GLY A 349 11.97 -1.95 26.12
C GLY A 349 11.14 -0.66 26.17
N LYS A 350 11.51 0.39 25.43
CA LYS A 350 10.66 1.59 25.30
C LYS A 350 9.52 1.32 24.33
N ALA A 351 8.32 1.77 24.68
CA ALA A 351 7.16 1.60 23.84
C ALA A 351 7.18 2.54 22.64
N LEU A 352 6.56 2.09 21.54
CA LEU A 352 6.44 2.81 20.29
C LEU A 352 5.51 4.03 20.39
N GLU A 353 5.88 5.11 19.70
CA GLU A 353 5.01 6.25 19.42
C GLU A 353 4.52 6.23 17.96
N PHE A 354 3.22 6.34 17.74
CA PHE A 354 2.63 6.57 16.41
C PHE A 354 2.49 8.08 16.18
N VAL A 355 3.09 8.57 15.09
CA VAL A 355 3.13 9.99 14.73
C VAL A 355 2.37 10.21 13.43
N PHE A 356 1.24 10.92 13.47
CA PHE A 356 0.39 11.16 12.30
C PHE A 356 0.70 12.51 11.70
N ILE A 357 1.14 12.53 10.44
CA ILE A 357 1.47 13.76 9.75
C ILE A 357 0.19 14.43 9.23
N ARG A 358 0.13 15.76 9.32
CA ARG A 358 -1.00 16.54 8.84
C ARG A 358 -1.13 16.46 7.31
N ALA A 359 -2.36 16.44 6.80
CA ALA A 359 -2.64 16.47 5.38
C ALA A 359 -1.94 17.65 4.66
N GLY A 360 -1.37 17.36 3.48
CA GLY A 360 -0.60 18.33 2.69
C GLY A 360 0.87 18.47 3.11
N GLN A 361 1.30 17.75 4.16
CA GLN A 361 2.70 17.62 4.56
C GLN A 361 3.15 16.17 4.42
N HIS A 362 4.46 15.96 4.37
CA HIS A 362 5.08 14.65 4.33
C HIS A 362 6.24 14.61 5.31
N HIS A 363 6.50 13.43 5.89
CA HIS A 363 7.71 13.23 6.69
C HIS A 363 8.97 13.24 5.80
N ILE A 364 8.84 12.71 4.58
CA ILE A 364 9.91 12.67 3.57
C ILE A 364 9.40 13.39 2.30
N SER A 365 10.05 14.50 1.96
CA SER A 365 9.73 15.33 0.81
C SER A 365 9.77 14.53 -0.49
N GLY A 366 8.71 14.66 -1.29
CA GLY A 366 8.59 14.02 -2.60
C GLY A 366 8.39 12.51 -2.58
N ARG A 367 8.16 11.89 -1.41
CA ARG A 367 7.91 10.44 -1.28
C ARG A 367 6.73 10.18 -0.35
N PRO A 368 5.52 9.91 -0.88
CA PRO A 368 4.46 9.34 -0.06
C PRO A 368 4.86 7.91 0.32
N ILE A 369 5.39 7.74 1.53
CA ILE A 369 5.88 6.44 2.03
C ILE A 369 4.78 5.57 2.65
N GLY A 370 3.57 6.12 2.86
CA GLY A 370 2.51 5.46 3.62
C GLY A 370 2.84 5.46 5.10
N ALA A 371 3.71 4.56 5.54
CA ALA A 371 4.24 4.54 6.90
C ALA A 371 5.77 4.39 6.89
N ASN A 372 6.42 4.75 7.99
CA ASN A 372 7.86 4.57 8.15
C ASN A 372 8.25 4.42 9.62
N TYR A 373 8.91 3.31 9.94
CA TYR A 373 9.54 3.06 11.22
C TYR A 373 10.87 3.80 11.34
N GLU A 374 11.02 4.60 12.39
CA GLU A 374 12.27 5.21 12.80
C GLU A 374 12.77 4.64 14.13
N TYR A 375 14.04 4.24 14.11
CA TYR A 375 14.78 3.84 15.29
C TYR A 375 14.93 5.02 16.26
N GLY A 376 14.77 4.76 17.55
CA GLY A 376 14.83 5.79 18.59
C GLY A 376 14.47 5.25 19.96
N GLU A 377 14.51 6.11 20.97
CA GLU A 377 14.08 5.80 22.33
C GLU A 377 13.20 6.95 22.86
N PRO A 378 11.88 6.94 22.61
CA PRO A 378 11.10 5.83 22.03
C PRO A 378 11.28 5.68 20.50
N PRO A 379 11.07 4.47 19.95
CA PRO A 379 10.95 4.29 18.51
C PRO A 379 9.66 4.93 18.01
N LYS A 380 9.60 5.26 16.71
CA LYS A 380 8.46 5.96 16.10
C LYS A 380 7.98 5.27 14.85
N VAL A 381 6.67 5.28 14.62
CA VAL A 381 6.08 4.99 13.30
C VAL A 381 5.39 6.26 12.81
N PHE A 382 5.91 6.82 11.73
CA PHE A 382 5.32 7.97 11.06
C PHE A 382 4.25 7.50 10.09
N MET A 383 3.02 7.99 10.25
CA MET A 383 1.87 7.72 9.39
C MET A 383 1.66 8.93 8.48
N ASP A 384 1.95 8.77 7.19
CA ASP A 384 1.83 9.80 6.17
C ASP A 384 0.35 10.00 5.76
N PRO A 385 -0.09 11.20 5.31
CA PRO A 385 -1.48 11.43 4.92
C PRO A 385 -1.96 10.54 3.76
N THR A 386 -1.04 9.94 2.99
CA THR A 386 -1.42 8.95 1.98
C THR A 386 -2.10 7.71 2.56
N THR A 387 -1.97 7.47 3.86
CA THR A 387 -2.68 6.43 4.59
C THR A 387 -4.14 6.78 4.90
N ASP A 388 -4.56 8.03 4.70
CA ASP A 388 -5.93 8.50 4.98
C ASP A 388 -7.01 7.76 4.16
N THR A 389 -6.59 7.06 3.10
CA THR A 389 -7.46 6.28 2.19
C THR A 389 -7.37 4.77 2.41
N ASN A 390 -6.48 4.32 3.31
CA ASN A 390 -6.37 2.90 3.64
C ASN A 390 -7.62 2.45 4.38
N VAL A 391 -8.10 1.26 4.05
CA VAL A 391 -9.09 0.57 4.88
C VAL A 391 -8.44 0.14 6.22
N PRO A 392 -9.20 0.02 7.32
CA PRO A 392 -8.63 -0.32 8.62
C PRO A 392 -7.91 -1.66 8.65
N THR A 393 -8.59 -2.72 8.21
CA THR A 393 -8.11 -4.11 8.31
C THR A 393 -8.02 -4.78 6.95
N GLU A 394 -7.24 -5.85 6.87
CA GLU A 394 -7.09 -6.66 5.66
C GLU A 394 -8.42 -7.30 5.23
N LEU A 395 -9.33 -7.56 6.16
CA LEU A 395 -10.67 -8.09 5.88
C LEU A 395 -11.59 -7.06 5.20
N ASP A 396 -11.27 -5.77 5.29
CA ASP A 396 -12.04 -4.69 4.69
C ASP A 396 -11.67 -4.43 3.23
N LYS A 397 -10.57 -5.02 2.74
CA LYS A 397 -10.11 -4.80 1.36
C LYS A 397 -11.11 -5.35 0.34
N VAL A 398 -11.28 -4.57 -0.72
CA VAL A 398 -12.07 -4.94 -1.89
C VAL A 398 -11.14 -5.06 -3.10
N GLY A 399 -10.80 -6.30 -3.47
CA GLY A 399 -9.84 -6.59 -4.53
C GLY A 399 -8.39 -6.36 -4.11
N ASN A 400 -7.50 -6.18 -5.08
CA ASN A 400 -6.05 -6.02 -4.86
C ASN A 400 -5.63 -4.56 -4.65
N TRP A 401 -6.58 -3.67 -4.37
CA TRP A 401 -6.30 -2.23 -4.32
C TRP A 401 -5.82 -1.82 -2.92
N GLY A 402 -4.60 -1.26 -2.87
CA GLY A 402 -4.04 -0.63 -1.69
C GLY A 402 -3.58 -1.57 -0.58
N ARG A 403 -2.91 -0.98 0.42
CA ARG A 403 -2.56 -1.62 1.69
C ARG A 403 -3.62 -1.20 2.73
N SER A 404 -3.99 -2.07 3.66
CA SER A 404 -4.74 -1.62 4.84
C SER A 404 -3.81 -0.94 5.84
N THR A 405 -4.38 -0.20 6.79
CA THR A 405 -3.62 0.32 7.94
C THR A 405 -3.02 -0.81 8.75
N GLU A 406 -3.77 -1.90 8.98
CA GLU A 406 -3.26 -3.12 9.60
C GLU A 406 -1.97 -3.62 8.94
N TYR A 407 -1.97 -3.79 7.61
CA TYR A 407 -0.78 -4.25 6.88
C TYR A 407 0.42 -3.36 7.09
N GLN A 408 0.22 -2.03 6.95
CA GLN A 408 1.31 -1.07 7.12
C GLN A 408 1.87 -1.13 8.54
N VAL A 409 1.01 -1.18 9.56
CA VAL A 409 1.44 -1.28 10.95
C VAL A 409 2.20 -2.58 11.19
N VAL A 410 1.72 -3.73 10.67
CA VAL A 410 2.48 -4.98 10.78
C VAL A 410 3.84 -4.86 10.11
N HIS A 411 3.90 -4.31 8.89
CA HIS A 411 5.13 -4.07 8.16
C HIS A 411 6.12 -3.23 8.97
N GLU A 412 5.72 -2.05 9.42
CA GLU A 412 6.60 -1.16 10.17
C GLU A 412 7.10 -1.83 11.46
N LEU A 413 6.24 -2.57 12.16
CA LEU A 413 6.63 -3.29 13.37
C LEU A 413 7.60 -4.44 13.10
N THR A 414 7.69 -4.97 11.88
CA THR A 414 8.75 -5.93 11.54
C THR A 414 10.14 -5.29 11.49
N HIS A 415 10.25 -3.98 11.23
CA HIS A 415 11.50 -3.25 11.40
C HIS A 415 11.90 -3.11 12.88
N GLY A 416 10.92 -2.97 13.78
CA GLY A 416 11.15 -3.08 15.22
C GLY A 416 11.63 -4.48 15.63
N ALA A 417 11.03 -5.54 15.06
CA ALA A 417 11.50 -6.92 15.28
C ALA A 417 12.95 -7.11 14.83
N GLN A 418 13.31 -6.60 13.64
CA GLN A 418 14.67 -6.58 13.11
C GLN A 418 15.67 -5.94 14.10
N GLU A 419 15.31 -4.80 14.68
CA GLU A 419 16.13 -4.13 15.68
C GLU A 419 16.35 -5.01 16.92
N ARG A 420 15.26 -5.51 17.51
CA ARG A 420 15.27 -6.27 18.77
C ARG A 420 16.07 -7.58 18.70
N ILE A 421 16.08 -8.23 17.54
CA ILE A 421 16.85 -9.45 17.31
C ILE A 421 18.30 -9.18 16.90
N GLY A 422 18.67 -7.91 16.68
CA GLY A 422 20.02 -7.54 16.25
C GLY A 422 20.29 -7.89 14.79
N PHE A 423 19.40 -7.50 13.87
CA PHE A 423 19.47 -7.84 12.43
C PHE A 423 20.87 -7.63 11.79
N LYS A 424 21.57 -6.56 12.16
CA LYS A 424 22.92 -6.21 11.68
C LYS A 424 24.05 -6.72 12.58
N THR A 425 23.73 -7.27 13.74
CA THR A 425 24.72 -7.79 14.69
C THR A 425 25.19 -9.16 14.21
N LYS A 426 26.51 -9.34 14.11
CA LYS A 426 27.08 -10.65 13.75
C LYS A 426 26.84 -11.64 14.89
N SER A 427 26.32 -12.81 14.56
CA SER A 427 26.17 -13.89 15.53
C SER A 427 27.51 -14.57 15.81
N THR A 428 27.64 -15.24 16.95
CA THR A 428 28.67 -16.25 17.21
C THR A 428 27.96 -17.60 17.28
N PRO A 429 28.47 -18.69 16.67
CA PRO A 429 29.78 -18.89 16.05
C PRO A 429 29.84 -18.63 14.53
N THR A 430 28.71 -18.40 13.87
CA THR A 430 28.64 -18.07 12.45
C THR A 430 28.88 -16.57 12.27
N HIS A 431 30.00 -16.14 11.69
CA HIS A 431 30.35 -14.73 11.48
C HIS A 431 29.38 -13.92 10.58
N GLU A 432 28.20 -14.46 10.31
CA GLU A 432 27.11 -13.91 9.51
C GLU A 432 26.10 -13.18 10.41
N SER A 433 25.58 -12.06 9.91
CA SER A 433 24.41 -11.38 10.49
C SER A 433 23.11 -12.09 10.09
N ILE A 434 22.01 -11.77 10.79
CA ILE A 434 20.67 -12.27 10.40
C ILE A 434 20.30 -11.79 8.99
N GLU A 435 20.72 -10.57 8.61
CA GLU A 435 20.58 -10.04 7.25
C GLU A 435 21.25 -10.94 6.20
N GLU A 436 22.48 -11.40 6.46
CA GLU A 436 23.23 -12.25 5.53
C GLU A 436 22.62 -13.64 5.44
N MET A 437 22.21 -14.21 6.58
CA MET A 437 21.49 -15.49 6.60
C MET A 437 20.15 -15.39 5.85
N PHE A 438 19.39 -14.30 6.05
CA PHE A 438 18.12 -14.08 5.36
C PHE A 438 18.33 -13.90 3.87
N ALA A 439 19.29 -13.05 3.50
CA ALA A 439 19.65 -12.81 2.11
C ALA A 439 19.91 -14.14 1.39
N HIS A 440 20.70 -15.04 1.98
CA HIS A 440 20.96 -16.36 1.43
C HIS A 440 19.67 -17.17 1.19
N GLU A 441 18.81 -17.30 2.20
CA GLU A 441 17.58 -18.10 2.10
C GLU A 441 16.51 -17.48 1.17
N ALA A 442 16.50 -16.16 1.04
CA ALA A 442 15.63 -15.42 0.12
C ALA A 442 16.21 -15.31 -1.30
N GLY A 443 17.36 -15.92 -1.59
CA GLY A 443 17.95 -15.92 -2.93
C GLY A 443 18.65 -14.60 -3.31
N TRP A 444 19.00 -13.76 -2.33
CA TRP A 444 19.91 -12.64 -2.51
C TRP A 444 21.37 -13.10 -2.44
N VAL A 445 22.22 -12.44 -3.21
CA VAL A 445 23.66 -12.63 -3.19
C VAL A 445 24.37 -11.31 -2.93
N ARG A 446 25.45 -11.36 -2.16
CA ARG A 446 26.28 -10.19 -1.89
C ARG A 446 27.41 -10.12 -2.92
N GLY A 447 27.42 -9.06 -3.73
CA GLY A 447 28.47 -8.81 -4.70
C GLY A 447 29.80 -8.40 -4.04
N LYS A 448 30.89 -8.38 -4.82
CA LYS A 448 32.21 -7.88 -4.38
C LYS A 448 32.19 -6.40 -4.00
N ASP A 449 31.26 -5.64 -4.56
CA ASP A 449 30.93 -4.26 -4.19
C ASP A 449 30.18 -4.15 -2.85
N LYS A 450 29.97 -5.28 -2.17
CA LYS A 450 29.25 -5.43 -0.90
C LYS A 450 27.76 -5.10 -0.97
N GLN A 451 27.21 -4.94 -2.18
CA GLN A 451 25.80 -4.69 -2.43
C GLN A 451 25.04 -6.00 -2.56
N PHE A 452 23.75 -5.98 -2.27
CA PHE A 452 22.88 -7.14 -2.46
C PHE A 452 22.23 -7.11 -3.84
N TYR A 453 22.14 -8.30 -4.44
CA TYR A 453 21.49 -8.55 -5.72
C TYR A 453 20.52 -9.72 -5.56
N LEU A 454 19.28 -9.58 -6.01
CA LEU A 454 18.33 -10.68 -6.04
C LEU A 454 18.67 -11.59 -7.23
N LYS A 455 18.82 -12.89 -6.98
CA LYS A 455 19.18 -13.86 -8.02
C LYS A 455 17.94 -14.36 -8.75
N GLY A 456 17.97 -14.34 -10.08
CA GLY A 456 16.94 -14.93 -10.93
C GLY A 456 17.15 -16.43 -11.18
N LYS A 457 16.07 -17.13 -11.53
CA LYS A 457 16.04 -18.53 -12.00
C LYS A 457 16.90 -18.73 -13.25
N ASN A 458 17.04 -17.69 -14.06
CA ASN A 458 17.86 -17.64 -15.28
C ASN A 458 19.36 -17.36 -15.00
N GLY A 459 19.75 -17.17 -13.73
CA GLY A 459 21.12 -16.82 -13.34
C GLY A 459 21.47 -15.33 -13.47
N ASP A 460 20.56 -14.49 -13.97
CA ASP A 460 20.74 -13.04 -13.92
C ASP A 460 20.57 -12.53 -12.49
N LEU A 461 21.11 -11.34 -12.23
CA LEU A 461 21.07 -10.66 -10.95
C LEU A 461 20.26 -9.37 -11.09
N TYR A 462 19.53 -8.97 -10.05
CA TYR A 462 18.70 -7.78 -10.06
C TYR A 462 19.02 -6.90 -8.87
N LYS A 463 19.18 -5.59 -9.11
CA LYS A 463 19.40 -4.60 -8.05
C LYS A 463 18.36 -3.49 -8.19
N CYS A 464 17.72 -3.14 -7.08
CA CYS A 464 16.82 -2.01 -7.00
C CYS A 464 17.62 -0.72 -6.79
N ASP A 465 17.13 0.38 -7.34
CA ASP A 465 17.54 1.72 -6.91
C ASP A 465 16.94 1.98 -5.52
N LEU A 466 17.79 2.36 -4.57
CA LEU A 466 17.36 2.64 -3.19
C LEU A 466 16.57 3.96 -3.09
N PHE A 467 16.69 4.82 -4.11
CA PHE A 467 15.95 6.07 -4.18
C PHE A 467 14.65 5.94 -4.99
N ASP A 468 14.48 4.85 -5.72
CA ASP A 468 13.30 4.59 -6.52
C ASP A 468 13.02 3.08 -6.55
N SER A 469 12.11 2.65 -5.67
CA SER A 469 11.75 1.24 -5.46
C SER A 469 11.15 0.56 -6.69
N THR A 470 10.79 1.34 -7.71
CA THR A 470 10.26 0.85 -8.99
C THR A 470 11.36 0.60 -10.02
N LYS A 471 12.55 1.17 -9.82
CA LYS A 471 13.67 1.09 -10.76
C LYS A 471 14.58 -0.08 -10.44
N TRP A 472 14.48 -1.11 -11.26
CA TRP A 472 15.36 -2.26 -11.19
C TRP A 472 16.35 -2.27 -12.35
N THR A 473 17.57 -2.71 -12.06
CA THR A 473 18.59 -2.96 -13.06
C THR A 473 18.97 -4.43 -13.02
N ARG A 474 19.01 -5.06 -14.20
CA ARG A 474 19.47 -6.42 -14.44
C ARG A 474 20.98 -6.45 -14.65
N TYR A 475 21.65 -7.45 -14.10
CA TYR A 475 23.08 -7.67 -14.11
C TYR A 475 23.41 -9.14 -14.41
N ARG A 476 24.68 -9.41 -14.74
CA ARG A 476 25.26 -10.76 -14.80
C ARG A 476 26.67 -10.74 -14.26
N LEU A 477 27.10 -11.82 -13.62
CA LEU A 477 28.48 -11.96 -13.17
C LEU A 477 29.40 -12.27 -14.37
N ASP A 478 30.51 -11.55 -14.46
CA ASP A 478 31.60 -11.90 -15.37
C ASP A 478 32.43 -13.07 -14.81
N LYS A 479 33.45 -13.49 -15.57
CA LYS A 479 34.37 -14.58 -15.17
C LYS A 479 35.16 -14.29 -13.88
N ASN A 480 35.15 -13.04 -13.42
CA ASN A 480 35.82 -12.58 -12.21
C ASN A 480 34.79 -12.22 -11.12
N ASP A 481 33.54 -12.66 -11.23
CA ASP A 481 32.43 -12.36 -10.32
C ASP A 481 32.11 -10.87 -10.15
N ASN A 482 32.38 -10.04 -11.16
CA ASN A 482 31.94 -8.65 -11.19
C ASN A 482 30.54 -8.55 -11.81
N ALA A 483 29.65 -7.77 -11.19
CA ALA A 483 28.32 -7.52 -11.73
C ALA A 483 28.38 -6.57 -12.94
N ILE A 484 28.10 -7.08 -14.14
CA ILE A 484 27.99 -6.31 -15.39
C ILE A 484 26.52 -5.95 -15.62
N LYS A 485 26.23 -4.67 -15.80
CA LYS A 485 24.88 -4.15 -16.10
C LYS A 485 24.40 -4.62 -17.48
N LEU A 486 23.21 -5.20 -17.55
CA LEU A 486 22.55 -5.67 -18.77
C LEU A 486 21.41 -4.76 -19.25
N GLY A 487 20.72 -4.07 -18.35
CA GLY A 487 19.60 -3.20 -18.70
C GLY A 487 18.62 -2.96 -17.56
N ALA A 488 17.54 -2.23 -17.83
CA ALA A 488 16.46 -2.01 -16.87
C ALA A 488 15.55 -3.26 -16.74
N ALA A 489 14.87 -3.38 -15.60
CA ALA A 489 13.83 -4.35 -15.34
C ALA A 489 12.71 -3.68 -14.53
N THR A 490 11.51 -4.27 -14.53
CA THR A 490 10.39 -3.85 -13.69
C THR A 490 10.26 -4.74 -12.46
N SER A 491 9.66 -4.25 -11.37
CA SER A 491 9.41 -5.07 -10.16
C SER A 491 8.65 -6.36 -10.48
N ALA A 492 7.69 -6.32 -11.40
CA ALA A 492 6.94 -7.50 -11.84
C ALA A 492 7.81 -8.54 -12.56
N GLN A 493 8.71 -8.10 -13.45
CA GLN A 493 9.67 -8.99 -14.11
C GLN A 493 10.65 -9.60 -13.10
N VAL A 494 11.21 -8.76 -12.23
CA VAL A 494 12.13 -9.22 -11.18
C VAL A 494 11.47 -10.27 -10.29
N ARG A 495 10.22 -10.05 -9.88
CA ARG A 495 9.46 -10.99 -9.03
C ARG A 495 9.19 -12.32 -9.74
N ALA A 496 8.85 -12.28 -11.03
CA ALA A 496 8.61 -13.47 -11.83
C ALA A 496 9.91 -14.28 -12.03
N ASP A 497 11.01 -13.58 -12.30
CA ASP A 497 12.32 -14.16 -12.56
C ASP A 497 13.03 -14.63 -11.29
N ALA A 498 12.71 -14.06 -10.12
CA ALA A 498 13.38 -14.36 -8.85
C ALA A 498 13.42 -15.85 -8.53
N LEU A 499 14.58 -16.33 -8.06
CA LEU A 499 14.80 -17.72 -7.66
C LEU A 499 13.83 -18.15 -6.56
N ILE A 500 13.69 -17.30 -5.55
CA ILE A 500 12.67 -17.37 -4.51
C ILE A 500 11.75 -16.18 -4.75
N THR A 501 10.46 -16.44 -4.98
CA THR A 501 9.52 -15.37 -5.35
C THR A 501 9.15 -14.55 -4.10
N PRO A 502 9.43 -13.24 -4.07
CA PRO A 502 9.09 -12.42 -2.92
C PRO A 502 7.56 -12.33 -2.72
N PRO A 503 7.08 -12.18 -1.47
CA PRO A 503 5.65 -12.19 -1.17
C PRO A 503 4.91 -11.01 -1.82
N THR A 504 5.58 -9.86 -1.97
CA THR A 504 5.05 -8.65 -2.63
C THR A 504 6.07 -8.08 -3.62
N ASP A 505 5.74 -6.94 -4.23
CA ASP A 505 6.67 -6.15 -5.04
C ASP A 505 7.57 -5.22 -4.23
N TYR A 506 7.39 -5.16 -2.90
CA TYR A 506 8.16 -4.31 -1.99
C TYR A 506 9.43 -5.01 -1.49
N MET A 507 10.34 -5.28 -2.41
CA MET A 507 11.51 -6.17 -2.20
C MET A 507 12.84 -5.48 -2.55
N GLN A 508 13.00 -4.20 -2.18
CA GLN A 508 14.11 -3.36 -2.64
C GLN A 508 15.50 -3.85 -2.22
N ASN A 509 15.58 -4.50 -1.06
CA ASN A 509 16.78 -5.05 -0.47
C ASN A 509 16.39 -6.16 0.54
N PRO A 510 17.36 -6.93 1.08
CA PRO A 510 17.05 -8.00 2.03
C PRO A 510 16.31 -7.55 3.30
N LYS A 511 16.56 -6.31 3.78
CA LYS A 511 15.87 -5.77 4.96
C LYS A 511 14.38 -5.62 4.68
N GLU A 512 14.02 -4.97 3.58
CA GLU A 512 12.61 -4.75 3.19
C GLU A 512 11.91 -6.07 2.84
N GLU A 513 12.57 -6.96 2.10
CA GLU A 513 11.97 -8.27 1.78
C GLU A 513 11.76 -9.14 3.02
N MET A 514 12.66 -9.07 4.01
CA MET A 514 12.46 -9.77 5.28
C MET A 514 11.27 -9.20 6.05
N SER A 515 11.10 -7.86 6.03
CA SER A 515 9.93 -7.21 6.62
C SER A 515 8.64 -7.70 5.98
N GLU A 516 8.59 -7.79 4.65
CA GLU A 516 7.44 -8.33 3.91
C GLU A 516 7.20 -9.81 4.21
N CYS A 517 8.25 -10.63 4.32
CA CYS A 517 8.11 -12.04 4.69
C CYS A 517 7.60 -12.23 6.13
N LEU A 518 8.11 -11.43 7.08
CA LEU A 518 7.60 -11.41 8.45
C LEU A 518 6.16 -10.91 8.52
N THR A 519 5.81 -9.89 7.73
CA THR A 519 4.44 -9.39 7.60
C THR A 519 3.51 -10.48 7.11
N ALA A 520 3.89 -11.17 6.03
CA ALA A 520 3.13 -12.27 5.49
C ALA A 520 2.95 -13.41 6.51
N TYR A 521 4.01 -13.73 7.26
CA TYR A 521 3.95 -14.71 8.33
C TYR A 521 3.00 -14.27 9.46
N ARG A 522 3.08 -13.01 9.91
CA ARG A 522 2.31 -12.44 11.02
C ARG A 522 0.85 -12.18 10.71
N LEU A 523 0.49 -11.88 9.47
CA LEU A 523 -0.91 -11.78 9.03
C LEU A 523 -1.56 -13.15 8.86
N GLY A 524 -0.76 -14.20 8.58
CA GLY A 524 -1.27 -15.56 8.45
C GLY A 524 -2.10 -15.81 7.18
N GLY A 525 -2.83 -16.93 7.16
CA GLY A 525 -3.74 -17.28 6.05
C GLY A 525 -3.08 -17.21 4.67
N HIS A 526 -3.78 -16.58 3.71
CA HIS A 526 -3.32 -16.48 2.31
C HIS A 526 -2.00 -15.70 2.15
N TYR A 527 -1.68 -14.78 3.07
CA TYR A 527 -0.40 -14.10 3.06
C TYR A 527 0.74 -15.06 3.39
N ARG A 528 0.59 -15.83 4.46
CA ARG A 528 1.58 -16.84 4.86
C ARG A 528 1.76 -17.92 3.80
N ASP A 529 0.71 -18.26 3.08
CA ASP A 529 0.77 -19.25 2.00
C ASP A 529 1.71 -18.83 0.86
N ALA A 530 2.02 -17.53 0.69
CA ALA A 530 2.97 -17.06 -0.31
C ALA A 530 4.43 -17.48 -0.01
N ILE A 531 4.78 -17.69 1.26
CA ILE A 531 6.15 -18.06 1.67
C ILE A 531 6.30 -19.56 2.00
N LYS A 532 5.20 -20.27 2.30
CA LYS A 532 5.20 -21.71 2.61
C LYS A 532 5.89 -22.61 1.57
N PRO A 533 5.82 -22.36 0.25
CA PRO A 533 6.51 -23.19 -0.75
C PRO A 533 8.03 -23.21 -0.60
N PHE A 534 8.62 -22.21 0.07
CA PHE A 534 10.06 -22.08 0.25
C PHE A 534 10.44 -22.50 1.69
N GLN A 535 10.48 -23.81 1.95
CA GLN A 535 10.57 -24.36 3.31
C GLN A 535 11.71 -23.76 4.17
N ASN A 536 12.90 -23.57 3.62
CA ASN A 536 14.02 -23.00 4.38
C ASN A 536 13.77 -21.54 4.77
N LEU A 537 13.25 -20.74 3.83
CA LEU A 537 12.85 -19.35 4.09
C LEU A 537 11.73 -19.31 5.14
N TYR A 538 10.71 -20.16 4.99
CA TYR A 538 9.62 -20.27 5.95
C TYR A 538 10.10 -20.61 7.37
N ASP A 539 10.96 -21.62 7.51
CA ASP A 539 11.54 -22.00 8.80
C ASP A 539 12.47 -20.92 9.38
N MET A 540 13.15 -20.17 8.52
CA MET A 540 13.94 -19.02 8.95
C MET A 540 13.05 -17.90 9.50
N ILE A 541 12.01 -17.50 8.76
CA ILE A 541 11.07 -16.45 9.19
C ILE A 541 10.37 -16.83 10.48
N ARG A 542 9.93 -18.09 10.61
CA ARG A 542 9.35 -18.62 11.85
C ARG A 542 10.32 -18.53 13.03
N ARG A 543 11.60 -18.86 12.83
CA ARG A 543 12.63 -18.74 13.88
C ARG A 543 12.90 -17.30 14.26
N ILE A 544 12.94 -16.39 13.29
CA ILE A 544 13.10 -14.95 13.53
C ILE A 544 11.93 -14.40 14.35
N ASP A 545 10.68 -14.69 13.95
CA ASP A 545 9.50 -14.23 14.69
C ASP A 545 9.49 -14.81 16.12
N GLN A 546 9.82 -16.09 16.29
CA GLN A 546 9.91 -16.69 17.63
C GLN A 546 11.03 -16.07 18.47
N ALA A 547 12.16 -15.73 17.88
CA ALA A 547 13.26 -15.05 18.58
C ALA A 547 12.80 -13.67 19.10
N ASP A 548 12.02 -12.93 18.31
CA ASP A 548 11.44 -11.66 18.72
C ASP A 548 10.39 -11.82 19.84
N ILE A 549 9.49 -12.80 19.71
CA ILE A 549 8.51 -13.18 20.76
C ILE A 549 9.25 -13.45 22.07
N ASN A 550 10.31 -14.25 22.03
CA ASN A 550 11.08 -14.64 23.22
C ASN A 550 11.78 -13.46 23.90
N LYS A 551 12.01 -12.32 23.22
CA LYS A 551 12.53 -11.10 23.85
C LYS A 551 11.50 -10.44 24.76
N GLY A 552 10.21 -10.49 24.42
CA GLY A 552 9.13 -9.97 25.26
C GLY A 552 8.58 -11.01 26.24
N TYR A 553 8.62 -12.29 25.86
CA TYR A 553 8.06 -13.41 26.60
C TYR A 553 9.07 -14.56 26.68
N PRO A 554 10.06 -14.49 27.59
CA PRO A 554 11.12 -15.48 27.68
C PRO A 554 10.58 -16.91 27.89
N PRO A 555 11.25 -17.93 27.34
CA PRO A 555 10.91 -19.32 27.61
C PRO A 555 11.08 -19.68 29.09
N ASP A 556 10.38 -20.73 29.54
CA ASP A 556 10.55 -21.26 30.89
C ASP A 556 11.94 -21.89 31.11
N SER A 557 12.21 -22.33 32.34
CA SER A 557 13.46 -23.00 32.72
C SER A 557 13.73 -24.32 31.98
N LYS A 558 12.74 -24.89 31.29
CA LYS A 558 12.86 -26.08 30.44
C LYS A 558 13.02 -25.74 28.95
N GLY A 559 13.00 -24.46 28.60
CA GLY A 559 13.08 -23.97 27.22
C GLY A 559 11.74 -23.97 26.48
N ASN A 560 10.60 -24.18 27.14
CA ASN A 560 9.30 -24.08 26.49
C ASN A 560 8.95 -22.61 26.26
N PHE A 561 8.64 -22.24 25.02
CA PHE A 561 8.19 -20.89 24.70
C PHE A 561 6.85 -20.58 25.35
N GLN A 562 6.67 -19.36 25.87
CA GLN A 562 5.41 -18.93 26.48
C GLN A 562 4.30 -18.72 25.46
N TYR A 563 4.65 -18.14 24.31
CA TYR A 563 3.72 -17.85 23.23
C TYR A 563 4.25 -18.36 21.89
N LEU A 564 3.32 -18.70 21.01
CA LEU A 564 3.56 -19.12 19.63
C LEU A 564 2.67 -18.31 18.69
N ARG A 565 3.13 -18.11 17.46
CA ARG A 565 2.34 -17.52 16.38
C ARG A 565 1.43 -18.59 15.76
N ALA A 566 0.11 -18.44 15.85
CA ALA A 566 -0.87 -19.35 15.24
C ALA A 566 -0.93 -19.19 13.72
N GLU A 567 -1.61 -20.11 13.01
CA GLU A 567 -1.78 -20.07 11.53
C GLU A 567 -2.46 -18.80 11.01
N ASN A 568 -3.39 -18.24 11.78
CA ASN A 568 -4.06 -16.98 11.48
C ASN A 568 -3.23 -15.75 11.87
N GLY A 569 -1.98 -15.92 12.29
CA GLY A 569 -1.12 -14.80 12.66
C GLY A 569 -1.27 -14.26 14.09
N SER A 570 -2.28 -14.71 14.83
CA SER A 570 -2.45 -14.29 16.24
C SER A 570 -1.39 -14.91 17.16
N LEU A 571 -1.05 -14.22 18.24
CA LEU A 571 -0.19 -14.74 19.29
C LEU A 571 -1.04 -15.57 20.29
N VAL A 572 -0.69 -16.84 20.50
CA VAL A 572 -1.42 -17.76 21.38
C VAL A 572 -0.51 -18.33 22.46
N LYS A 573 -1.06 -18.54 23.67
CA LYS A 573 -0.30 -19.19 24.76
C LYS A 573 0.06 -20.61 24.34
N ASN A 574 1.32 -20.98 24.49
CA ASN A 574 1.78 -22.33 24.22
C ASN A 574 1.18 -23.29 25.28
N PRO A 575 0.42 -24.33 24.89
CA PRO A 575 -0.16 -25.27 25.85
C PRO A 575 0.89 -26.09 26.61
N SER A 576 2.13 -26.15 26.10
CA SER A 576 3.25 -26.82 26.78
C SER A 576 3.97 -25.92 27.79
N PHE A 577 3.65 -24.62 27.85
CA PHE A 577 4.25 -23.70 28.81
C PHE A 577 3.67 -23.94 30.20
N ILE A 578 4.54 -24.19 31.17
CA ILE A 578 4.17 -24.32 32.57
C ILE A 578 4.51 -23.01 33.25
N ASP A 579 3.50 -22.28 33.72
CA ASP A 579 3.73 -21.09 34.54
C ASP A 579 4.56 -21.52 35.76
N GLU A 580 5.69 -20.86 36.02
CA GLU A 580 6.43 -21.13 37.24
C GLU A 580 5.47 -20.93 38.41
N PRO A 581 5.37 -21.91 39.34
CA PRO A 581 4.54 -21.73 40.51
C PRO A 581 4.99 -20.42 41.14
N LYS A 582 4.07 -19.48 41.34
CA LYS A 582 4.32 -18.21 42.03
C LYS A 582 4.79 -18.53 43.44
N GLY A 583 6.05 -18.94 43.57
CA GLY A 583 6.69 -19.25 44.82
C GLY A 583 6.60 -17.98 45.62
N LYS A 584 5.95 -18.06 46.79
CA LYS A 584 5.70 -16.97 47.72
C LYS A 584 6.81 -15.94 47.60
N GLN A 585 6.58 -14.88 46.81
CA GLN A 585 7.43 -13.71 46.87
C GLN A 585 7.22 -13.25 48.30
N ASN A 586 8.16 -13.60 49.17
CA ASN A 586 8.13 -13.19 50.57
C ASN A 586 7.90 -11.69 50.54
N ALA A 587 6.71 -11.28 50.96
CA ALA A 587 6.39 -9.89 51.15
C ALA A 587 7.52 -9.33 52.00
N LYS A 588 8.36 -8.47 51.41
CA LYS A 588 9.32 -7.71 52.20
C LYS A 588 8.46 -6.93 53.21
N PRO A 589 8.64 -7.14 54.53
CA PRO A 589 7.93 -6.32 55.50
C PRO A 589 8.35 -4.86 55.26
N HIS A 590 7.35 -4.00 55.12
CA HIS A 590 7.50 -2.56 54.91
C HIS A 590 8.14 -1.88 56.11
#